data_AF-A0A7V3SYV0-F1
#
_entry.id   AF-A0A7V3SYV0-F1
#
_cell.length_a   1.000
_cell.length_b   1.000
_cell.length_c   1.000
_cell.angle_alpha   90.00
_cell.angle_beta   90.00
_cell.angle_gamma   90.00
#
_symmetry.space_group_name_H-M   'P 1'
#
loop_
_entity.id
_entity.type
_entity.pdbx_description
1 polymer ?
#
loop_
_entity_poly.entity_id
_entity_poly.type
_entity_poly.pdbx_seq_one_letter_code
_entity_poly.pdbx_strand_id
1 'polypeptide(L)'
;YYSKGDGLGSVLEKCDISMDSTKGLPDLIVTDIHWLPAEPVEGDEILFSATVKNIGNAPTPPGVIIGVGFLIKRENEAYYDIVNWSVNHNIALLPGYSVKLTANEGVTGSEKWRSAPGKYAVRAFVNDINRIKELNRDNNTLTKDITIVSKNL
;
A
#
# COMPACT_ATOMS: atom_id res chain seq x y z
N TYR A 1 27.38 -52.58 -38.97
CA TYR A 1 26.25 -52.56 -38.01
C TYR A 1 26.77 -52.07 -36.67
N TYR A 2 26.25 -50.93 -36.22
CA TYR A 2 26.26 -50.32 -34.86
C TYR A 2 27.59 -50.15 -34.10
N SER A 3 27.89 -49.05 -33.40
CA SER A 3 27.54 -47.61 -33.43
C SER A 3 28.44 -46.95 -32.38
N LYS A 4 29.03 -45.80 -32.69
CA LYS A 4 29.73 -44.92 -31.74
C LYS A 4 28.82 -44.49 -30.58
N GLY A 5 29.41 -44.35 -29.41
CA GLY A 5 28.83 -43.70 -28.23
C GLY A 5 29.95 -43.14 -27.38
N ASP A 6 30.50 -42.01 -27.84
CA ASP A 6 31.53 -41.25 -27.14
C ASP A 6 30.85 -40.41 -26.05
N GLY A 7 31.45 -40.30 -24.86
CA GLY A 7 31.35 -39.04 -24.10
C GLY A 7 31.06 -39.12 -22.60
N LEU A 8 32.14 -39.02 -21.82
CA LEU A 8 32.35 -38.01 -20.76
C LEU A 8 31.37 -37.99 -19.58
N GLY A 9 31.89 -38.35 -18.41
CA GLY A 9 31.18 -38.24 -17.14
C GLY A 9 30.88 -36.80 -16.73
N SER A 10 29.86 -36.66 -15.89
CA SER A 10 29.80 -35.60 -14.90
C SER A 10 28.98 -36.08 -13.71
N VAL A 11 29.60 -35.97 -12.54
CA VAL A 11 28.96 -36.00 -11.24
C VAL A 11 28.02 -34.80 -11.22
N LEU A 12 26.72 -35.02 -11.40
CA LEU A 12 25.76 -33.99 -11.00
C LEU A 12 25.54 -34.15 -9.51
N GLU A 13 26.29 -33.31 -8.79
CA GLU A 13 26.09 -33.01 -7.38
C GLU A 13 24.60 -32.89 -7.10
N LYS A 14 24.17 -33.69 -6.14
CA LYS A 14 22.92 -33.52 -5.44
C LYS A 14 23.01 -32.18 -4.72
N CYS A 15 22.60 -31.11 -5.40
CA CYS A 15 22.33 -29.85 -4.76
C CYS A 15 21.06 -30.08 -3.96
N ASP A 16 21.21 -30.60 -2.74
CA ASP A 16 20.22 -30.47 -1.68
C ASP A 16 20.11 -28.97 -1.36
N ILE A 17 19.54 -28.18 -2.28
CA ILE A 17 18.87 -26.94 -1.91
C ILE A 17 17.60 -27.44 -1.24
N SER A 18 17.68 -27.60 0.08
CA SER A 18 16.51 -27.50 0.92
C SER A 18 15.78 -26.22 0.51
N MET A 19 14.79 -26.35 -0.36
CA MET A 19 13.71 -25.39 -0.50
C MET A 19 12.94 -25.47 0.82
N ASP A 20 13.53 -24.89 1.87
CA ASP A 20 12.86 -24.61 3.11
C ASP A 20 11.68 -23.71 2.76
N SER A 21 10.50 -24.31 2.75
CA SER A 21 9.30 -23.79 2.12
C SER A 21 8.51 -22.89 3.07
N THR A 22 9.19 -22.03 3.82
CA THR A 22 8.56 -20.73 4.10
C THR A 22 8.70 -19.90 2.84
N LYS A 23 7.82 -20.13 1.84
CA LYS A 23 7.63 -19.17 0.75
C LYS A 23 7.37 -17.81 1.40
N GLY A 24 8.36 -16.94 1.38
CA GLY A 24 8.22 -15.62 1.98
C GLY A 24 7.04 -14.88 1.37
N LEU A 25 6.39 -14.05 2.16
CA LEU A 25 5.30 -13.18 1.70
C LEU A 25 5.66 -11.72 2.06
N PRO A 26 5.19 -10.75 1.26
CA PRO A 26 5.21 -9.36 1.68
C PRO A 26 4.34 -9.15 2.92
N ASP A 27 4.57 -8.05 3.62
CA ASP A 27 3.75 -7.59 4.73
C ASP A 27 3.77 -6.05 4.69
N LEU A 28 2.72 -5.44 4.14
CA LEU A 28 2.66 -4.01 3.89
C LEU A 28 2.02 -3.30 5.06
N ILE A 29 2.76 -2.35 5.62
CA ILE A 29 2.25 -1.44 6.64
C ILE A 29 2.23 -0.02 6.09
N VAL A 30 1.30 0.78 6.60
CA VAL A 30 1.38 2.24 6.45
C VAL A 30 2.20 2.78 7.62
N THR A 31 3.30 3.47 7.32
CA THR A 31 4.16 4.07 8.35
C THR A 31 3.90 5.56 8.55
N ASP A 32 3.31 6.22 7.55
CA ASP A 32 2.96 7.64 7.67
C ASP A 32 1.77 8.01 6.77
N ILE A 33 1.04 9.05 7.17
CA ILE A 33 -0.01 9.71 6.36
C ILE A 33 0.36 11.19 6.26
N HIS A 34 0.30 11.71 5.03
CA HIS A 34 0.48 13.13 4.72
C HIS A 34 -0.72 13.64 3.92
N TRP A 35 -0.93 14.95 4.00
CA TRP A 35 -1.91 15.66 3.19
C TRP A 35 -1.39 17.04 2.80
N LEU A 36 -1.96 17.59 1.74
CA LEU A 36 -1.80 18.98 1.34
C LEU A 36 -3.16 19.61 1.09
N PRO A 37 -3.41 20.87 1.48
CA PRO A 37 -2.49 21.75 2.25
C PRO A 37 -2.27 21.23 3.69
N ALA A 38 -1.14 21.60 4.31
CA ALA A 38 -0.77 21.10 5.64
C ALA A 38 -1.74 21.55 6.74
N GLU A 39 -2.27 22.77 6.61
CA GLU A 39 -3.27 23.38 7.50
C GLU A 39 -4.54 23.68 6.69
N PRO A 40 -5.37 22.66 6.41
CA PRO A 40 -6.55 22.83 5.57
C PRO A 40 -7.64 23.64 6.27
N VAL A 41 -8.26 24.51 5.48
CA VAL A 41 -9.46 25.26 5.87
C VAL A 41 -10.67 24.80 5.07
N GLU A 42 -11.83 25.25 5.49
CA GLU A 42 -13.10 24.98 4.84
C GLU A 42 -13.07 25.17 3.32
N GLY A 43 -13.51 24.13 2.60
CA GLY A 43 -13.63 24.15 1.15
C GLY A 43 -12.32 23.83 0.42
N ASP A 44 -11.20 23.63 1.12
CA ASP A 44 -9.97 23.17 0.51
C ASP A 44 -10.14 21.78 -0.10
N GLU A 45 -9.48 21.58 -1.24
CA GLU A 45 -9.28 20.28 -1.84
C GLU A 45 -8.02 19.64 -1.28
N ILE A 46 -8.19 18.57 -0.51
CA ILE A 46 -7.11 17.91 0.22
C ILE A 46 -6.58 16.73 -0.58
N LEU A 47 -5.28 16.73 -0.86
CA LEU A 47 -4.59 15.62 -1.52
C LEU A 47 -3.90 14.73 -0.47
N PHE A 48 -4.38 13.50 -0.33
CA PHE A 48 -3.80 12.52 0.60
C PHE A 48 -2.66 11.70 -0.02
N SER A 49 -1.70 11.33 0.83
CA SER A 49 -0.67 10.35 0.49
C SER A 49 -0.28 9.53 1.72
N ALA A 50 0.20 8.30 1.51
CA ALA A 50 0.66 7.40 2.54
C ALA A 50 2.08 6.92 2.25
N THR A 51 2.90 6.80 3.28
CA THR A 51 4.18 6.08 3.18
C THR A 51 3.91 4.62 3.54
N VAL A 52 4.14 3.74 2.57
CA VAL A 52 3.97 2.28 2.71
C VAL A 52 5.34 1.65 2.83
N LYS A 53 5.48 0.67 3.72
CA LYS A 53 6.69 -0.14 3.88
C LYS A 53 6.36 -1.62 3.76
N ASN A 54 7.20 -2.37 3.08
CA ASN A 54 7.16 -3.83 3.15
C ASN A 54 8.05 -4.30 4.33
N ILE A 55 7.46 -4.82 5.39
CA ILE A 55 8.17 -5.41 6.55
C ILE A 55 8.25 -6.94 6.47
N GLY A 56 7.72 -7.53 5.39
CA GLY A 56 7.77 -8.96 5.15
C GLY A 56 9.14 -9.45 4.68
N ASN A 57 9.23 -10.73 4.35
CA ASN A 57 10.47 -11.38 3.92
C ASN A 57 10.51 -11.71 2.42
N ALA A 58 9.52 -11.26 1.65
CA ALA A 58 9.49 -11.35 0.19
C ALA A 58 9.01 -10.04 -0.45
N PRO A 59 9.38 -9.76 -1.70
CA PRO A 59 8.87 -8.60 -2.42
C PRO A 59 7.36 -8.73 -2.71
N THR A 60 6.69 -7.60 -2.95
CA THR A 60 5.37 -7.65 -3.58
C THR A 60 5.47 -8.19 -5.01
N PRO A 61 4.42 -8.84 -5.55
CA PRO A 61 4.46 -9.36 -6.91
C PRO A 61 4.65 -8.23 -7.94
N PRO A 62 5.59 -8.36 -8.90
CA PRO A 62 5.79 -7.34 -9.93
C PRO A 62 4.54 -7.23 -10.82
N GLY A 63 4.17 -6.00 -11.18
CA GLY A 63 2.99 -5.74 -12.02
C GLY A 63 1.66 -5.75 -11.27
N VAL A 64 1.62 -6.17 -9.99
CA VAL A 64 0.43 -6.07 -9.15
C VAL A 64 0.44 -4.73 -8.43
N ILE A 65 -0.70 -4.04 -8.46
CA ILE A 65 -0.85 -2.71 -7.86
C ILE A 65 -0.75 -2.79 -6.33
N ILE A 66 0.13 -1.98 -5.74
CA ILE A 66 0.11 -1.64 -4.32
C ILE A 66 -0.87 -0.48 -4.15
N GLY A 67 -2.13 -0.81 -3.84
CA GLY A 67 -3.18 0.20 -3.67
C GLY A 67 -3.25 0.74 -2.25
N VAL A 68 -3.70 1.98 -2.09
CA VAL A 68 -4.03 2.57 -0.79
C VAL A 68 -5.39 3.25 -0.88
N GLY A 69 -6.33 2.82 -0.04
CA GLY A 69 -7.58 3.54 0.19
C GLY A 69 -7.39 4.59 1.28
N PHE A 70 -7.87 5.81 1.04
CA PHE A 70 -7.96 6.87 2.04
C PHE A 70 -9.41 7.01 2.48
N LEU A 71 -9.64 6.85 3.78
CA LEU A 71 -10.95 6.91 4.40
C LEU A 71 -10.98 8.00 5.47
N ILE A 72 -12.14 8.60 5.66
CA ILE A 72 -12.37 9.61 6.69
C ILE A 72 -13.50 9.17 7.61
N LYS A 73 -13.43 9.56 8.88
CA LYS A 73 -14.52 9.45 9.82
C LYS A 73 -14.62 10.75 10.59
N ARG A 74 -15.77 11.44 10.55
CA ARG A 74 -15.99 12.61 11.41
C ARG A 74 -16.06 12.17 12.87
N GLU A 75 -15.62 13.03 13.80
CA GLU A 75 -15.59 12.75 15.26
C GLU A 75 -16.89 12.15 15.82
N ASN A 76 -18.05 12.52 15.27
CA ASN A 76 -19.37 12.08 15.72
C ASN A 76 -20.03 11.02 14.82
N GLU A 77 -19.29 10.44 13.87
CA GLU A 77 -19.78 9.41 12.97
C GLU A 77 -19.25 8.03 13.39
N ALA A 78 -20.07 6.99 13.18
CA ALA A 78 -19.72 5.62 13.56
C ALA A 78 -18.78 4.93 12.57
N TYR A 79 -18.82 5.34 11.29
CA TYR A 79 -18.20 4.62 10.19
C TYR A 79 -17.20 5.49 9.43
N TYR A 80 -16.26 4.82 8.75
CA TYR A 80 -15.34 5.46 7.82
C TYR A 80 -15.91 5.43 6.41
N ASP A 81 -15.86 6.56 5.72
CA ASP A 81 -16.17 6.68 4.30
C ASP A 81 -14.87 6.73 3.50
N ILE A 82 -14.77 5.91 2.45
CA ILE A 82 -13.69 6.04 1.47
C ILE A 82 -13.88 7.34 0.67
N VAL A 83 -12.80 8.09 0.46
CA VAL A 83 -12.86 9.36 -0.30
C VAL A 83 -12.02 9.32 -1.56
N ASN A 84 -10.79 8.82 -1.47
CA ASN A 84 -9.84 8.76 -2.58
C ASN A 84 -8.95 7.52 -2.44
N TRP A 85 -8.23 7.18 -3.51
CA TRP A 85 -7.30 6.05 -3.50
C TRP A 85 -6.10 6.26 -4.43
N SER A 86 -5.04 5.53 -4.13
CA SER A 86 -3.86 5.38 -5.01
C SER A 86 -3.92 4.02 -5.71
N VAL A 87 -3.82 3.99 -7.03
CA VAL A 87 -3.94 2.77 -7.86
C VAL A 87 -2.94 2.69 -9.02
N ASN A 88 -1.93 3.56 -9.06
CA ASN A 88 -0.97 3.65 -10.17
C ASN A 88 0.42 3.05 -9.89
N HIS A 89 0.67 2.54 -8.68
CA HIS A 89 1.97 1.94 -8.34
C HIS A 89 1.95 0.42 -8.49
N ASN A 90 2.64 -0.11 -9.49
CA ASN A 90 2.72 -1.54 -9.81
C ASN A 90 4.16 -2.10 -9.84
N ILE A 91 5.10 -1.35 -9.26
CA ILE A 91 6.49 -1.76 -9.11
C ILE A 91 6.60 -2.61 -7.84
N ALA A 92 7.35 -3.70 -7.91
CA ALA A 92 7.59 -4.55 -6.75
C ALA A 92 8.30 -3.76 -5.62
N LEU A 93 7.77 -3.83 -4.41
CA LEU A 93 8.38 -3.25 -3.21
C LEU A 93 9.15 -4.35 -2.47
N LEU A 94 10.48 -4.24 -2.47
CA LEU A 94 11.36 -5.19 -1.80
C LEU A 94 11.21 -5.15 -0.26
N PRO A 95 11.54 -6.24 0.45
CA PRO A 95 11.63 -6.25 1.91
C PRO A 95 12.45 -5.09 2.47
N GLY A 96 11.91 -4.40 3.48
CA GLY A 96 12.54 -3.27 4.15
C GLY A 96 12.42 -1.93 3.43
N TYR A 97 12.00 -1.90 2.15
CA TYR A 97 11.85 -0.67 1.38
C TYR A 97 10.49 0.00 1.64
N SER A 98 10.49 1.31 1.41
CA SER A 98 9.29 2.15 1.49
C SER A 98 9.02 2.89 0.19
N VAL A 99 7.75 3.22 -0.03
CA VAL A 99 7.27 4.05 -1.14
C VAL A 99 6.18 4.99 -0.65
N LYS A 100 6.18 6.23 -1.15
CA LYS A 100 5.09 7.18 -0.92
C LYS A 100 4.06 7.04 -2.04
N LEU A 101 2.83 6.72 -1.68
CA LEU A 101 1.70 6.54 -2.60
C LEU A 101 0.72 7.68 -2.41
N THR A 102 0.45 8.42 -3.49
CA THR A 102 -0.43 9.59 -3.49
C THR A 102 -1.75 9.22 -4.16
N ALA A 103 -2.86 9.71 -3.61
CA ALA A 103 -4.16 9.53 -4.24
C ALA A 103 -4.13 10.05 -5.69
N ASN A 104 -4.72 9.31 -6.61
CA ASN A 104 -4.79 9.67 -8.03
C ASN A 104 -6.20 9.48 -8.62
N GLU A 105 -7.14 8.99 -7.81
CA GLU A 105 -8.55 8.79 -8.13
C GLU A 105 -9.39 8.88 -6.84
N GLY A 106 -10.72 8.89 -6.96
CA GLY A 106 -11.62 8.91 -5.80
C GLY A 106 -13.09 8.87 -6.14
N VAL A 107 -13.92 8.86 -5.09
CA VAL A 107 -15.38 8.63 -5.18
C VAL A 107 -16.07 9.66 -6.07
N THR A 108 -15.59 10.89 -6.09
CA THR A 108 -16.14 12.00 -6.88
C THR A 108 -15.49 12.13 -8.26
N GLY A 109 -14.67 11.16 -8.68
CA GLY A 109 -13.86 11.26 -9.90
C GLY A 109 -12.66 12.20 -9.77
N SER A 110 -12.31 12.63 -8.55
CA SER A 110 -11.13 13.43 -8.24
C SER A 110 -10.18 12.67 -7.32
N GLU A 111 -8.90 12.96 -7.43
CA GLU A 111 -7.85 12.52 -6.52
C GLU A 111 -7.85 13.26 -5.17
N LYS A 112 -8.62 14.34 -5.06
CA LYS A 112 -8.70 15.18 -3.86
C LYS A 112 -10.04 15.02 -3.16
N TRP A 113 -10.03 15.26 -1.85
CA TRP A 113 -11.23 15.32 -1.02
C TRP A 113 -11.56 16.77 -0.70
N ARG A 114 -12.79 17.21 -1.02
CA ARG A 114 -13.27 18.54 -0.65
C ARG A 114 -13.79 18.54 0.78
N SER A 115 -13.12 19.29 1.64
CA SER A 115 -13.37 19.27 3.08
C SER A 115 -14.50 20.21 3.52
N ALA A 116 -15.17 19.84 4.63
CA ALA A 116 -16.05 20.71 5.40
C ALA A 116 -15.42 20.95 6.78
N PRO A 117 -15.82 22.00 7.53
CA PRO A 117 -15.28 22.25 8.86
C PRO A 117 -15.56 21.08 9.82
N GLY A 118 -14.58 20.79 10.68
CA GLY A 118 -14.72 19.78 11.72
C GLY A 118 -13.44 19.00 11.98
N LYS A 119 -13.56 18.03 12.90
CA LYS A 119 -12.50 17.08 13.21
C LYS A 119 -12.80 15.74 12.55
N TYR A 120 -11.77 15.16 11.94
CA TYR A 120 -11.84 13.89 11.24
C TYR A 120 -10.66 13.01 11.63
N ALA A 121 -10.90 11.70 11.66
CA ALA A 121 -9.85 10.70 11.62
C ALA A 121 -9.64 10.27 10.16
N VAL A 122 -8.41 10.41 9.66
CA VAL A 122 -7.97 9.95 8.33
C VAL A 122 -7.30 8.60 8.48
N ARG A 123 -7.84 7.59 7.81
CA ARG A 123 -7.27 6.25 7.73
C ARG A 123 -6.70 6.00 6.35
N ALA A 124 -5.44 5.60 6.29
CA ALA A 124 -4.86 4.98 5.10
C ALA A 124 -4.89 3.47 5.28
N PHE A 125 -5.34 2.75 4.25
CA PHE A 125 -5.42 1.29 4.22
C PHE A 125 -4.67 0.77 3.00
N VAL A 126 -3.47 0.22 3.20
CA VAL A 126 -2.69 -0.39 2.12
C VAL A 126 -3.25 -1.77 1.76
N ASN A 127 -3.23 -2.10 0.47
CA ASN A 127 -3.81 -3.33 -0.07
C ASN A 127 -5.28 -3.52 0.33
N ASP A 128 -6.00 -2.40 0.28
CA ASP A 128 -7.39 -2.19 0.65
C ASP A 128 -8.38 -3.24 0.10
N ILE A 129 -8.25 -3.60 -1.18
CA ILE A 129 -9.12 -4.61 -1.82
C ILE A 129 -8.47 -6.00 -1.92
N ASN A 130 -7.40 -6.27 -1.16
CA ASN A 130 -6.76 -7.58 -1.06
C ASN A 130 -6.20 -8.11 -2.40
N ARG A 131 -5.44 -7.28 -3.12
CA ARG A 131 -4.75 -7.65 -4.38
C ARG A 131 -3.52 -8.52 -4.12
N ILE A 132 -2.83 -8.29 -3.01
CA ILE A 132 -1.57 -8.94 -2.64
C ILE A 132 -1.81 -9.86 -1.44
N LYS A 133 -1.32 -11.09 -1.50
CA LYS A 133 -1.30 -11.98 -0.33
C LYS A 133 -0.15 -11.58 0.60
N GLU A 134 -0.45 -11.44 1.89
CA GLU A 134 0.49 -10.91 2.89
C GLU A 134 0.63 -11.84 4.09
N LEU A 135 1.68 -11.63 4.91
CA LEU A 135 1.87 -12.33 6.19
C LEU A 135 0.83 -11.93 7.23
N ASN A 136 0.54 -10.64 7.32
CA ASN A 136 -0.42 -10.05 8.23
C ASN A 136 -1.22 -9.01 7.44
N ARG A 137 -2.54 -8.94 7.69
CA ARG A 137 -3.41 -7.90 7.11
C ARG A 137 -3.96 -6.94 8.16
N ASP A 138 -3.83 -7.28 9.43
CA ASP A 138 -4.39 -6.51 10.54
C ASP A 138 -3.55 -5.25 10.83
N ASN A 139 -2.33 -5.19 10.29
CA ASN A 139 -1.38 -4.08 10.38
C ASN A 139 -1.35 -3.17 9.13
N ASN A 140 -2.26 -3.36 8.18
CA ASN A 140 -2.30 -2.59 6.93
C ASN A 140 -2.91 -1.18 7.07
N THR A 141 -3.32 -0.79 8.27
CA THR A 141 -3.98 0.50 8.49
C THR A 141 -3.19 1.39 9.46
N LEU A 142 -3.14 2.67 9.13
CA LEU A 142 -2.72 3.73 10.04
C LEU A 142 -3.82 4.79 10.08
N THR A 143 -4.00 5.44 11.22
CA THR A 143 -4.97 6.54 11.37
C THR A 143 -4.27 7.77 11.96
N LYS A 144 -4.58 8.95 11.43
CA LYS A 144 -4.17 10.26 11.95
C LYS A 144 -5.35 11.21 12.00
N ASP A 145 -5.37 12.08 13.00
CA ASP A 145 -6.40 13.12 13.09
C ASP A 145 -6.05 14.33 12.22
N ILE A 146 -7.09 14.92 11.63
CA ILE A 146 -7.02 16.16 10.88
C ILE A 146 -8.15 17.09 11.34
N THR A 147 -7.86 18.37 11.49
CA THR A 147 -8.85 19.40 11.81
C THR A 147 -8.96 20.35 10.64
N ILE A 148 -10.19 20.58 10.18
CA ILE A 148 -10.53 21.53 9.15
C ILE A 148 -11.14 22.75 9.82
N VAL A 149 -10.45 23.88 9.73
CA VAL A 149 -10.89 25.13 10.36
C VAL A 149 -11.86 25.86 9.44
N SER A 150 -12.92 26.46 9.99
CA SER A 150 -13.81 27.34 9.22
C SER A 150 -13.04 28.47 8.58
N LYS A 151 -13.45 28.87 7.38
CA LYS A 151 -12.85 30.03 6.72
C LYS A 151 -13.31 31.29 7.44
N ASN A 152 -12.37 32.10 7.94
CA ASN A 152 -12.72 33.45 8.39
C ASN A 152 -13.09 34.28 7.15
N LEU A 153 -14.31 34.79 7.13
CA LEU A 153 -14.81 35.72 6.11
C LEU A 153 -14.27 37.13 6.36
#